data_AF-A0A924YRU2-F1
#
_entry.id   AF-A0A924YRU2-F1
#
_cell.length_a   1.000
_cell.length_b   1.000
_cell.length_c   1.000
_cell.angle_alpha   90.00
_cell.angle_beta   90.00
_cell.angle_gamma   90.00
#
_symmetry.space_group_name_H-M   'P 1'
#
loop_
_entity.id
_entity.type
_entity.pdbx_description
1 polymer ?
#
loop_
_entity_poly.entity_id
_entity_poly.type
_entity_poly.pdbx_seq_one_letter_code
_entity_poly.pdbx_strand_id
1 'polypeptide(L)'
;MNDSRPLVRWWAIAGLTLFAATWKLWTSQTEFPQVPLFGWAESLPLLVDWLAFGVLLGSLVYAAWQPDSRRSWLAFGISLGVLIVLDQHRLQPWAWQLLLMTAAFTISRATVGLTPPARLLRA
;
A
#
# COMPACT_ATOMS: atom_id res chain seq x y z
N MET A 1 -21.67 3.83 15.43
CA MET A 1 -20.66 4.02 14.37
C MET A 1 -19.53 3.05 14.70
N ASN A 2 -19.41 1.92 13.99
CA ASN A 2 -18.38 0.92 14.31
C ASN A 2 -16.99 1.51 14.03
N ASP A 3 -16.11 1.46 15.02
CA ASP A 3 -14.71 1.86 14.85
C ASP A 3 -14.02 0.88 13.88
N SER A 4 -13.64 1.36 12.70
CA SER A 4 -12.95 0.57 11.68
C SER A 4 -11.43 0.53 11.87
N ARG A 5 -10.88 1.26 12.85
CA ARG A 5 -9.44 1.31 13.12
C ARG A 5 -8.84 -0.06 13.45
N PRO A 6 -9.47 -0.93 14.26
CA PRO A 6 -8.91 -2.25 14.54
C PRO A 6 -8.78 -3.10 13.27
N LEU A 7 -9.80 -3.07 12.40
CA LEU A 7 -9.78 -3.79 11.13
C LEU A 7 -8.61 -3.32 10.24
N VAL A 8 -8.47 -2.00 10.08
CA VAL A 8 -7.41 -1.42 9.24
C VAL A 8 -6.02 -1.71 9.80
N ARG A 9 -5.87 -1.68 11.13
CA ARG A 9 -4.63 -2.06 11.81
C ARG A 9 -4.27 -3.52 11.57
N TRP A 10 -5.22 -4.44 11.78
CA TRP A 10 -5.03 -5.86 11.52
C TRP A 10 -4.71 -6.14 10.07
N TRP A 11 -5.33 -5.39 9.17
CA TRP A 11 -5.06 -5.46 7.74
C TRP A 11 -3.63 -5.06 7.40
N ALA A 12 -3.12 -3.96 7.99
CA ALA A 12 -1.73 -3.54 7.80
C ALA A 12 -0.74 -4.58 8.36
N ILE A 13 -1.05 -5.17 9.52
CA ILE A 13 -0.24 -6.25 10.12
C ILE A 13 -0.24 -7.50 9.22
N ALA A 14 -1.40 -7.90 8.70
CA ALA A 14 -1.49 -9.02 7.76
C ALA A 14 -0.67 -8.76 6.49
N GLY A 15 -0.70 -7.54 5.96
CA GLY A 15 0.16 -7.10 4.88
C GLY A 15 1.65 -7.28 5.21
N LEU A 16 2.10 -6.76 6.36
CA LEU A 16 3.49 -6.93 6.82
C LEU A 16 3.88 -8.42 6.91
N THR A 17 3.00 -9.26 7.45
CA THR A 17 3.23 -10.70 7.53
C THR A 17 3.38 -11.34 6.16
N LEU A 18 2.54 -10.97 5.18
CA LEU A 18 2.63 -11.49 3.81
C LEU A 18 3.94 -11.06 3.13
N PHE A 19 4.32 -9.79 3.22
CA PHE A 19 5.58 -9.30 2.67
C PHE A 19 6.79 -9.92 3.35
N ALA A 20 6.75 -10.14 4.66
CA ALA A 20 7.80 -10.85 5.39
C ALA A 20 7.90 -12.32 4.96
N ALA A 21 6.76 -13.02 4.84
CA ALA A 21 6.72 -14.41 4.40
C ALA A 21 7.19 -14.59 2.94
N THR A 22 7.01 -13.57 2.11
CA THR A 22 7.34 -13.60 0.67
C THR A 22 8.51 -12.71 0.31
N TRP A 23 9.34 -12.27 1.26
CA TRP A 23 10.34 -11.21 1.07
C TRP A 23 11.30 -11.43 -0.12
N LYS A 24 11.62 -12.69 -0.42
CA LYS A 24 12.45 -13.07 -1.57
C LYS A 24 11.82 -12.63 -2.91
N LEU A 25 10.50 -12.73 -3.06
CA LEU A 25 9.79 -12.27 -4.26
C LEU A 25 9.98 -10.78 -4.52
N TRP A 26 10.14 -10.00 -3.46
CA TRP A 26 10.20 -8.54 -3.51
C TRP A 26 11.61 -7.99 -3.66
N THR A 27 12.64 -8.83 -3.51
CA THR A 27 14.04 -8.40 -3.41
C THR A 27 15.03 -9.23 -4.24
N SER A 28 14.72 -10.50 -4.54
CA SER A 28 15.59 -11.41 -5.29
C SER A 28 15.32 -11.28 -6.79
N GLN A 29 16.31 -10.80 -7.54
CA GLN A 29 16.30 -10.76 -9.02
C GLN A 29 17.18 -11.86 -9.64
N THR A 30 17.89 -12.63 -8.81
CA THR A 30 18.86 -13.63 -9.27
C THR A 30 18.26 -15.02 -9.43
N GLU A 31 17.13 -15.30 -8.78
CA GLU A 31 16.47 -16.61 -8.86
C GLU A 31 15.50 -16.70 -10.06
N PHE A 32 14.90 -15.58 -10.48
CA PHE A 32 13.98 -15.50 -11.61
C PHE A 32 14.15 -14.19 -12.38
N PRO A 33 14.08 -14.21 -13.72
CA PRO A 33 14.13 -13.01 -14.53
C PRO A 33 12.91 -12.13 -14.22
N GLN A 34 13.16 -10.86 -13.90
CA GLN A 34 12.10 -9.88 -13.77
C GLN A 34 11.51 -9.58 -15.15
N VAL A 35 10.18 -9.50 -15.22
CA VAL A 35 9.51 -9.10 -16.46
C VAL A 35 8.66 -7.87 -16.15
N PRO A 36 9.10 -6.66 -16.53
CA PRO A 36 8.36 -5.45 -16.26
C PRO A 36 7.03 -5.45 -17.03
N LEU A 37 6.00 -4.82 -16.45
CA LEU A 37 4.70 -4.67 -17.11
C LEU A 37 4.76 -3.78 -18.34
N PHE A 38 5.70 -2.83 -18.37
CA PHE A 38 5.89 -1.90 -19.48
C PHE A 38 7.36 -1.87 -19.89
N GLY A 39 7.63 -1.86 -21.21
CA GLY A 39 9.00 -1.92 -21.73
C GLY A 39 9.91 -0.77 -21.26
N TRP A 40 9.38 0.40 -20.94
CA TRP A 40 10.20 1.52 -20.43
C TRP A 40 10.78 1.22 -19.03
N ALA A 41 10.13 0.37 -18.24
CA ALA A 41 10.55 0.05 -16.87
C ALA A 41 11.75 -0.91 -16.83
N GLU A 42 12.09 -1.55 -17.95
CA GLU A 42 13.30 -2.40 -18.10
C GLU A 42 14.60 -1.61 -17.85
N SER A 43 14.57 -0.29 -18.10
CA SER A 43 15.73 0.58 -17.93
C SER A 43 15.93 1.12 -16.51
N LEU A 44 15.01 0.82 -15.57
CA LEU A 44 15.08 1.36 -14.22
C LEU A 44 16.13 0.63 -13.38
N PRO A 45 16.91 1.36 -12.55
CA PRO A 45 17.95 0.75 -11.74
C PRO A 45 17.35 -0.04 -10.58
N LEU A 46 18.04 -1.13 -10.19
CA LEU A 46 17.72 -1.98 -9.03
C LEU A 46 17.48 -1.20 -7.72
N LEU A 47 18.09 -0.02 -7.58
CA LEU A 47 17.86 0.84 -6.43
C LEU A 47 16.38 1.23 -6.27
N VAL A 48 15.62 1.33 -7.37
CA VAL A 48 14.19 1.66 -7.34
C VAL A 48 13.39 0.54 -6.66
N ASP A 49 13.70 -0.73 -6.91
CA ASP A 49 13.08 -1.86 -6.21
C ASP A 49 13.26 -1.75 -4.69
N TRP A 50 14.50 -1.56 -4.24
CA TRP A 50 14.81 -1.49 -2.81
C TRP A 50 14.18 -0.28 -2.13
N LEU A 51 14.21 0.89 -2.78
CA LEU A 51 13.59 2.10 -2.26
C LEU A 51 12.06 1.95 -2.20
N ALA A 52 11.43 1.44 -3.27
CA ALA A 52 10.00 1.21 -3.30
C ALA A 52 9.59 0.19 -2.22
N PHE A 53 10.34 -0.90 -2.07
CA PHE A 53 10.07 -1.90 -1.03
C PHE A 53 10.26 -1.36 0.39
N GLY A 54 11.30 -0.55 0.62
CA GLY A 54 11.50 0.13 1.90
C GLY A 54 10.35 1.09 2.25
N VAL A 55 9.90 1.90 1.28
CA VAL A 55 8.75 2.81 1.45
C VAL A 55 7.47 2.02 1.70
N LEU A 56 7.28 0.90 1.00
CA LEU A 56 6.14 0.00 1.20
C LEU A 56 6.11 -0.51 2.64
N LEU A 57 7.21 -1.07 3.14
CA LEU A 57 7.26 -1.59 4.51
C LEU A 57 7.08 -0.49 5.55
N GLY A 58 7.78 0.64 5.39
CA GLY A 58 7.65 1.79 6.30
C GLY A 58 6.23 2.34 6.35
N SER A 59 5.54 2.39 5.21
CA SER A 59 4.15 2.84 5.14
C SER A 59 3.16 1.86 5.79
N LEU A 60 3.39 0.55 5.72
CA LEU A 60 2.58 -0.43 6.45
C LEU A 60 2.83 -0.39 7.96
N VAL A 61 4.10 -0.24 8.40
CA VAL A 61 4.42 -0.06 9.83
C VAL A 61 3.75 1.20 10.36
N TYR A 62 3.82 2.31 9.63
CA TYR A 62 3.17 3.55 10.05
C TYR A 62 1.64 3.43 10.01
N ALA A 63 1.06 2.71 9.04
CA ALA A 63 -0.38 2.45 8.99
C ALA A 63 -0.84 1.55 10.15
N ALA A 64 -0.02 0.61 10.61
CA ALA A 64 -0.32 -0.19 11.80
C ALA A 64 -0.28 0.67 13.08
N TRP A 65 0.52 1.73 13.15
CA TRP A 65 0.51 2.66 14.29
C TRP A 65 -0.60 3.71 14.17
N GLN A 66 -0.74 4.31 13.00
CA GLN A 66 -1.67 5.38 12.65
C GLN A 66 -2.56 4.97 11.47
N PRO A 67 -3.59 4.13 11.71
CA PRO A 67 -4.43 3.57 10.65
C PRO A 67 -5.18 4.64 9.83
N ASP A 68 -5.33 5.85 10.38
CA ASP A 68 -6.04 6.97 9.76
C ASP A 68 -5.16 7.81 8.83
N SER A 69 -3.85 7.52 8.72
CA SER A 69 -2.93 8.30 7.90
C SER A 69 -3.11 8.07 6.39
N ARG A 70 -3.79 9.00 5.71
CA ARG A 70 -3.95 9.01 4.24
C ARG A 70 -2.59 8.98 3.51
N ARG A 71 -1.59 9.69 4.02
CA ARG A 71 -0.24 9.72 3.42
C ARG A 71 0.41 8.34 3.44
N SER A 72 0.19 7.56 4.50
CA SER A 72 0.68 6.19 4.59
C SER A 72 0.08 5.31 3.51
N TRP A 73 -1.25 5.36 3.34
CA TRP A 73 -1.96 4.57 2.34
C TRP A 73 -1.58 4.96 0.90
N LEU A 74 -1.41 6.26 0.64
CA LEU A 74 -0.90 6.73 -0.66
C LEU A 74 0.52 6.23 -0.92
N ALA A 75 1.42 6.36 0.05
CA ALA A 75 2.80 5.87 -0.08
C ALA A 75 2.84 4.35 -0.31
N PHE A 76 2.02 3.59 0.42
CA PHE A 76 1.87 2.15 0.24
C PHE A 76 1.36 1.81 -1.18
N GLY A 77 0.27 2.44 -1.63
CA GLY A 77 -0.32 2.15 -2.93
C GLY A 77 0.62 2.49 -4.09
N ILE A 78 1.30 3.64 -4.02
CA ILE A 78 2.28 4.06 -5.03
C ILE A 78 3.47 3.10 -5.06
N SER A 79 4.06 2.79 -3.91
CA SER A 79 5.21 1.88 -3.84
C SER A 79 4.88 0.46 -4.31
N LEU A 80 3.73 -0.09 -3.92
CA LEU A 80 3.25 -1.37 -4.41
C LEU A 80 3.00 -1.35 -5.93
N GLY A 81 2.38 -0.28 -6.44
CA GLY A 81 2.18 -0.11 -7.87
C GLY A 81 3.48 -0.06 -8.66
N VAL A 82 4.49 0.67 -8.16
CA VAL A 82 5.83 0.71 -8.74
C VAL A 82 6.46 -0.69 -8.76
N LEU A 83 6.42 -1.42 -7.65
CA LEU A 83 7.00 -2.77 -7.58
C LEU A 83 6.34 -3.74 -8.58
N ILE A 84 5.02 -3.65 -8.76
CA ILE A 84 4.26 -4.44 -9.74
C ILE A 84 4.62 -4.03 -11.18
N VAL A 85 4.84 -2.74 -11.45
CA VAL A 85 5.29 -2.26 -12.77
C VAL A 85 6.68 -2.77 -13.12
N LEU A 86 7.59 -2.80 -12.14
CA LEU A 86 8.95 -3.30 -12.31
C LEU A 86 9.00 -4.82 -12.55
N ASP A 87 8.05 -5.57 -11.98
CA ASP A 87 7.99 -7.01 -12.17
C ASP A 87 6.54 -7.52 -12.05
N GLN A 88 5.98 -7.95 -13.18
CA GLN A 88 4.60 -8.43 -13.28
C GLN A 88 4.33 -9.67 -12.43
N HIS A 89 5.36 -10.47 -12.09
CA HIS A 89 5.20 -11.66 -11.25
C HIS A 89 4.82 -11.33 -9.81
N ARG A 90 4.99 -10.07 -9.40
CA ARG A 90 4.55 -9.57 -8.09
C ARG A 90 3.03 -9.35 -8.02
N LEU A 91 2.32 -9.46 -9.15
CA LEU A 91 0.86 -9.37 -9.23
C LEU A 91 0.19 -10.67 -8.74
N GLN A 92 0.46 -11.02 -7.48
CA GLN A 92 -0.20 -12.14 -6.81
C GLN A 92 -1.63 -11.75 -6.40
N PRO A 93 -2.56 -12.71 -6.24
CA PRO A 93 -3.96 -12.42 -5.90
C PRO A 93 -4.09 -11.55 -4.63
N TRP A 94 -3.27 -11.80 -3.61
CA TRP A 94 -3.28 -11.02 -2.38
C TRP A 94 -2.72 -9.61 -2.60
N ALA A 95 -1.65 -9.44 -3.39
CA ALA A 95 -1.05 -8.14 -3.66
C ALA A 95 -2.03 -7.22 -4.41
N TRP A 96 -2.76 -7.78 -5.38
CA TRP A 96 -3.86 -7.10 -6.05
C TRP A 96 -4.96 -6.65 -5.08
N GLN A 97 -5.39 -7.55 -4.18
CA GLN A 97 -6.35 -7.21 -3.14
C GLN A 97 -5.82 -6.08 -2.24
N LEU A 98 -4.53 -6.09 -1.89
CA LEU A 98 -3.93 -5.01 -1.09
C LEU A 98 -3.99 -3.64 -1.78
N LEU A 99 -3.71 -3.62 -3.09
CA LEU A 99 -3.76 -2.40 -3.90
C LEU A 99 -5.18 -1.82 -3.97
N LEU A 100 -6.20 -2.66 -4.22
CA LEU A 100 -7.60 -2.23 -4.27
C LEU A 100 -8.11 -1.67 -2.94
N MET A 101 -7.79 -2.35 -1.84
CA MET A 101 -8.21 -1.92 -0.51
C MET A 101 -7.55 -0.60 -0.08
N THR A 102 -6.33 -0.35 -0.54
CA THR A 102 -5.69 0.95 -0.36
C THR A 102 -6.46 2.09 -1.03
N ALA A 103 -6.98 1.88 -2.24
CA ALA A 103 -7.84 2.87 -2.87
C ALA A 103 -9.10 3.11 -2.01
N ALA A 104 -9.74 2.05 -1.51
CA ALA A 104 -10.91 2.17 -0.63
C ALA A 104 -10.61 2.95 0.66
N PHE A 105 -9.50 2.66 1.35
CA PHE A 105 -9.08 3.39 2.55
C PHE A 105 -8.71 4.84 2.26
N THR A 106 -8.15 5.14 1.09
CA THR A 106 -7.78 6.50 0.72
C THR A 106 -9.00 7.35 0.36
N ILE A 107 -10.01 6.77 -0.30
CA ILE A 107 -11.23 7.44 -0.76
C ILE A 107 -12.24 7.62 0.36
N SER A 108 -12.58 6.54 1.08
CA SER A 108 -13.61 6.57 2.15
C SER A 108 -13.30 7.57 3.27
N ARG A 109 -12.01 7.88 3.48
CA ARG A 109 -11.55 8.81 4.51
C ARG A 109 -11.62 10.28 4.10
N ALA A 110 -11.80 10.60 2.81
CA ALA A 110 -11.99 11.99 2.35
C ALA A 110 -13.34 12.58 2.77
N THR A 111 -14.34 11.73 3.03
CA THR A 111 -15.74 12.15 3.23
C THR A 111 -16.03 12.63 4.66
N VAL A 112 -15.21 12.27 5.65
CA VAL A 112 -15.47 12.58 7.08
C VAL A 112 -15.18 14.04 7.44
N GLY A 113 -14.45 14.78 6.60
CA GLY A 113 -14.13 16.20 6.83
C GLY A 113 -15.24 17.20 6.46
N LEU A 114 -16.36 16.75 5.88
CA LEU A 114 -17.39 17.63 5.32
C LEU A 114 -18.67 17.75 6.15
N THR A 115 -18.74 17.19 7.36
CA THR A 115 -19.89 17.42 8.25
C THR A 115 -19.74 18.79 8.91
N PRO A 116 -20.59 19.79 8.60
CA PRO A 116 -20.57 21.06 9.31
C PRO A 116 -20.87 20.79 10.79
N PRO A 117 -20.21 21.46 11.74
CA PRO A 117 -20.56 21.31 13.14
C PRO A 117 -22.05 21.65 13.33
N ALA A 118 -22.77 20.75 13.99
CA ALA A 118 -24.22 20.84 14.25
C ALA A 118 -24.69 22.12 15.00
N ARG A 119 -23.77 23.05 15.29
CA ARG A 119 -24.07 24.37 15.86
C ARG A 119 -24.73 25.34 14.87
N LEU A 120 -24.70 25.07 13.55
CA LEU A 120 -25.28 25.96 12.55
C LEU A 120 -26.77 25.72 12.25
N LEU A 121 -27.40 24.72 12.87
CA LEU A 121 -28.83 24.40 12.67
C LEU A 121 -29.72 24.89 13.85
N ARG A 122 -29.20 25.77 14.70
CA ARG A 122 -29.92 26.35 15.85
C ARG A 122 -29.83 27.89 15.89
N ALA A 123 -29.95 28.53 14.74
CA ALA A 123 -30.19 29.96 14.60
C ALA A 123 -31.38 30.15 13.66
#